data_AF-A0A9D5WCR0-F1
#
_entry.id   AF-A0A9D5WCR0-F1
#
_cell.length_a   1.000
_cell.length_b   1.000
_cell.length_c   1.000
_cell.angle_alpha   90.00
_cell.angle_beta   90.00
_cell.angle_gamma   90.00
#
_symmetry.space_group_name_H-M   'P 1'
#
loop_
_entity.id
_entity.type
_entity.pdbx_description
1 polymer ?
#
loop_
_entity_poly.entity_id
_entity_poly.type
_entity_poly.pdbx_seq_one_letter_code
_entity_poly.pdbx_strand_id
1 'polypeptide(L)'
;MKKYWSLFLYFIKKPENVFISLSLLFGVLSAILVPQLSVSDENMHYMRAYGISQGRVESNSPCTLPKDVIKRAEAVYEGNFSADYSKPIDRNIIDVHKCSSASGYPPIMHLPQTIGIGIASLFNGSTGLTILFGRLANVLFYSITVYLIIKWVRIGKWVFTVIGLIPLMIHMAASLSSDCMTNVAVFTITAFTLN
;
A
#
# COMPACT_ATOMS: atom_id res chain seq x y z
N MET A 1 -31.92 -18.54 -12.98
CA MET A 1 -30.78 -19.33 -12.45
C MET A 1 -29.69 -19.62 -13.49
N LYS A 2 -30.01 -20.15 -14.70
CA LYS A 2 -29.00 -20.48 -15.74
C LYS A 2 -28.09 -19.31 -16.17
N LYS A 3 -28.62 -18.09 -16.30
CA LYS A 3 -27.87 -16.89 -16.73
C LYS A 3 -26.77 -16.44 -15.75
N TYR A 4 -27.04 -16.48 -14.45
CA TYR A 4 -26.04 -16.12 -13.43
C TYR A 4 -24.97 -17.20 -13.28
N TRP A 5 -25.35 -18.47 -13.41
CA TRP A 5 -24.41 -19.60 -13.41
C TRP A 5 -23.44 -19.54 -14.60
N SER A 6 -23.93 -19.20 -15.80
CA SER A 6 -23.05 -19.04 -16.97
C SER A 6 -22.10 -17.85 -16.84
N LEU A 7 -22.55 -16.74 -16.26
CA LEU A 7 -21.71 -15.57 -15.97
C LEU A 7 -20.59 -15.91 -14.96
N PHE A 8 -20.93 -16.65 -13.92
CA PHE A 8 -19.98 -17.12 -12.90
C PHE A 8 -18.91 -18.05 -13.51
N LEU A 9 -19.31 -19.02 -14.34
CA LEU A 9 -18.36 -19.90 -15.03
C LEU A 9 -17.44 -19.14 -15.99
N TYR A 10 -17.97 -18.14 -16.71
CA TYR A 10 -17.17 -17.28 -17.58
C TYR A 10 -16.15 -16.46 -16.80
N PHE A 11 -16.53 -15.96 -15.62
CA PHE A 11 -15.65 -15.23 -14.71
C PHE A 11 -14.50 -16.11 -14.20
N ILE A 12 -14.81 -17.31 -13.71
CA ILE A 12 -13.79 -18.26 -13.21
C ILE A 12 -12.84 -18.72 -14.30
N LYS A 13 -13.30 -18.80 -15.56
CA LYS A 13 -12.44 -19.21 -16.69
C LYS A 13 -11.25 -18.25 -16.92
N LYS A 14 -11.29 -17.03 -16.38
CA LYS A 14 -10.22 -16.03 -16.47
C LYS A 14 -9.58 -15.80 -15.09
N PRO A 15 -8.46 -16.46 -14.77
CA PRO A 15 -7.81 -16.37 -13.45
C PRO A 15 -7.46 -14.94 -13.05
N GLU A 16 -7.12 -14.09 -14.02
CA GLU A 16 -6.84 -12.66 -13.80
C GLU A 16 -8.06 -11.91 -13.23
N ASN A 17 -9.28 -12.22 -13.71
CA ASN A 17 -10.49 -11.55 -13.25
C ASN A 17 -10.86 -11.98 -11.82
N VAL A 18 -10.65 -13.26 -11.51
CA VAL A 18 -10.79 -13.81 -10.15
C VAL A 18 -9.82 -13.10 -9.21
N PHE A 19 -8.55 -13.01 -9.60
CA PHE A 19 -7.51 -12.32 -8.84
C PHE A 19 -7.93 -10.88 -8.50
N ILE A 20 -8.18 -10.04 -9.51
CA ILE A 20 -8.40 -8.60 -9.26
C ILE A 20 -9.65 -8.33 -8.42
N SER A 21 -10.68 -9.15 -8.56
CA SER A 21 -11.92 -8.96 -7.81
C SER A 21 -11.75 -9.32 -6.34
N LEU A 22 -11.09 -10.44 -6.05
CA LEU A 22 -10.82 -10.87 -4.68
C LEU A 22 -9.74 -10.01 -4.02
N SER A 23 -8.70 -9.61 -4.76
CA SER A 23 -7.64 -8.75 -4.23
C SER A 23 -8.16 -7.37 -3.86
N LEU A 24 -9.04 -6.77 -4.68
CA LEU A 24 -9.67 -5.49 -4.36
C LEU A 24 -10.62 -5.62 -3.18
N LEU A 25 -11.48 -6.66 -3.16
CA LEU A 25 -12.42 -6.88 -2.07
C LEU A 25 -11.69 -7.03 -0.73
N PHE A 26 -10.78 -8.00 -0.62
CA PHE A 26 -10.08 -8.27 0.63
C PHE A 26 -9.03 -7.20 0.96
N GLY A 27 -8.40 -6.59 -0.05
CA GLY A 27 -7.44 -5.51 0.15
C GLY A 27 -8.09 -4.25 0.71
N VAL A 28 -9.24 -3.83 0.15
CA VAL A 28 -9.99 -2.67 0.67
C VAL A 28 -10.53 -2.96 2.07
N LEU A 29 -11.08 -4.15 2.31
CA LEU A 29 -11.51 -4.56 3.65
C LEU A 29 -10.35 -4.52 4.65
N SER A 30 -9.18 -5.06 4.29
CA SER A 30 -7.98 -5.01 5.13
C SER A 30 -7.52 -3.58 5.37
N ALA A 31 -7.51 -2.72 4.36
CA ALA A 31 -7.05 -1.33 4.49
C ALA A 31 -7.90 -0.52 5.49
N ILE A 32 -9.21 -0.79 5.54
CA ILE A 32 -10.19 -0.10 6.39
C ILE A 32 -10.28 -0.72 7.79
N LEU A 33 -10.36 -2.05 7.88
CA LEU A 33 -10.66 -2.77 9.13
C LEU A 33 -9.42 -3.00 10.00
N VAL A 34 -8.24 -3.16 9.40
CA VAL A 34 -7.00 -3.33 10.17
C VAL A 34 -6.63 -1.98 10.80
N PRO A 35 -6.39 -1.92 12.12
CA PRO A 35 -5.98 -0.69 12.79
C PRO A 35 -4.80 0.00 12.10
N GLN A 36 -4.79 1.34 12.14
CA GLN A 36 -3.78 2.10 11.42
C GLN A 36 -2.42 2.01 12.11
N LEU A 37 -1.39 1.73 11.32
CA LEU A 37 -0.01 1.54 11.77
C LEU A 37 0.21 0.33 12.69
N SER A 38 -0.72 -0.62 12.72
CA SER A 38 -0.56 -1.89 13.44
C SER A 38 0.18 -2.96 12.66
N VAL A 39 0.43 -2.73 11.37
CA VAL A 39 1.25 -3.62 10.54
C VAL A 39 2.73 -3.37 10.84
N SER A 40 3.55 -4.43 10.81
CA SER A 40 4.98 -4.35 11.10
C SER A 40 5.66 -3.23 10.32
N ASP A 41 6.39 -2.37 11.03
CA ASP A 41 7.14 -1.23 10.51
C ASP A 41 6.36 -0.24 9.62
N GLU A 42 5.01 -0.30 9.64
CA GLU A 42 4.18 0.55 8.80
C GLU A 42 4.33 2.03 9.15
N ASN A 43 4.55 2.35 10.43
CA ASN A 43 4.82 3.71 10.89
C ASN A 43 6.13 4.28 10.32
N MET A 44 7.15 3.45 10.15
CA MET A 44 8.42 3.84 9.53
C MET A 44 8.22 4.14 8.05
N HIS A 45 7.50 3.27 7.34
CA HIS A 45 7.18 3.50 5.93
C HIS A 45 6.22 4.67 5.71
N TYR A 46 5.30 4.92 6.64
CA TYR A 46 4.44 6.11 6.60
C TYR A 46 5.25 7.41 6.61
N MET A 47 6.18 7.56 7.55
CA MET A 47 7.06 8.73 7.62
C MET A 47 7.85 8.93 6.32
N ARG A 48 8.41 7.83 5.77
CA ARG A 48 9.17 7.87 4.51
C ARG A 48 8.29 8.27 3.33
N ALA A 49 7.14 7.61 3.15
CA ALA A 49 6.23 7.88 2.05
C ALA A 49 5.63 9.29 2.12
N TYR A 50 5.36 9.79 3.33
CA TYR A 50 4.91 11.17 3.55
C TYR A 50 6.00 12.17 3.16
N GLY A 51 7.25 11.96 3.59
CA GLY A 51 8.37 12.81 3.18
C GLY A 51 8.52 12.91 1.66
N ILE A 52 8.48 11.76 0.97
CA ILE A 52 8.55 11.71 -0.50
C ILE A 52 7.35 12.43 -1.14
N SER A 53 6.15 12.36 -0.54
CA SER A 53 4.95 13.08 -1.04
C SER A 53 5.11 14.61 -1.01
N GLN A 54 5.98 15.12 -0.14
CA GLN A 54 6.33 16.54 -0.03
C GLN A 54 7.59 16.89 -0.85
N GLY A 55 8.06 15.99 -1.72
CA GLY A 55 9.26 16.18 -2.53
C GLY A 55 10.58 15.96 -1.76
N ARG A 56 10.53 15.46 -0.52
CA ARG A 56 11.72 15.21 0.31
C ARG A 56 12.20 13.78 0.10
N VAL A 57 13.18 13.62 -0.79
CA VAL A 57 13.74 12.31 -1.18
C VAL A 57 14.97 11.94 -0.35
N GLU A 58 15.51 12.90 0.39
CA GLU A 58 16.73 12.78 1.19
C GLU A 58 16.67 11.57 2.14
N SER A 59 17.79 10.85 2.22
CA SER A 59 17.96 9.68 3.10
C SER A 59 18.93 9.96 4.26
N ASN A 60 19.58 11.13 4.27
CA ASN A 60 20.54 11.53 5.29
C ASN A 60 19.84 12.14 6.49
N SER A 61 20.30 11.82 7.70
CA SER A 61 19.83 12.46 8.92
C SER A 61 20.40 13.88 9.05
N PRO A 62 19.60 14.89 9.45
CA PRO A 62 18.23 14.77 9.95
C PRO A 62 17.14 14.90 8.86
N CYS A 63 15.97 14.29 9.11
CA CYS A 63 14.79 14.40 8.25
C CYS A 63 13.80 15.44 8.80
N THR A 64 13.14 16.18 7.91
CA THR A 64 12.13 17.17 8.29
C THR A 64 10.73 16.68 7.93
N LEU A 65 9.81 16.68 8.90
CA LEU A 65 8.41 16.27 8.71
C LEU A 65 7.48 17.14 9.57
N PRO A 66 6.19 17.26 9.21
CA PRO A 66 5.21 17.89 10.09
C PRO A 66 5.15 17.19 11.45
N LYS A 67 5.03 17.97 12.53
CA LYS A 67 5.02 17.46 13.90
C LYS A 67 3.92 16.41 14.13
N ASP A 68 2.74 16.59 13.53
CA ASP A 68 1.62 15.67 13.66
C ASP A 68 1.90 14.30 13.02
N VAL A 69 2.67 14.27 11.93
CA VAL A 69 3.06 13.03 11.23
C VAL A 69 4.02 12.22 12.10
N ILE A 70 5.04 12.89 12.66
CA ILE A 70 6.00 12.25 13.57
C ILE A 70 5.27 11.72 14.81
N LYS A 71 4.49 12.57 15.48
CA LYS A 71 3.71 12.19 16.66
C LYS A 71 2.80 10.99 16.39
N ARG A 72 2.13 10.96 15.23
CA ARG A 72 1.27 9.82 14.86
C ARG A 72 2.07 8.53 14.65
N ALA A 73 3.24 8.60 14.02
CA ALA A 73 4.09 7.44 13.78
C ALA A 73 4.69 6.88 15.08
N GLU A 74 5.05 7.76 16.03
CA GLU A 74 5.62 7.38 17.32
C GLU A 74 4.58 6.81 18.29
N ALA A 75 3.32 7.28 18.23
CA ALA A 75 2.23 6.81 19.09
C ALA A 75 2.01 5.28 19.05
N VAL A 76 2.48 4.62 17.98
CA VAL A 76 2.50 3.15 17.86
C VAL A 76 3.33 2.48 18.95
N TYR A 77 4.45 3.09 19.35
CA TYR A 77 5.30 2.55 20.41
C TYR A 77 4.64 2.63 21.80
N GLU A 78 3.64 3.49 21.95
CA GLU A 78 2.78 3.59 23.13
C GLU A 78 1.55 2.66 23.05
N GLY A 79 1.44 1.85 21.98
CA GLY A 79 0.31 0.95 21.74
C GLY A 79 -0.93 1.65 21.15
N ASN A 80 -0.80 2.89 20.67
CA ASN A 80 -1.91 3.64 20.10
C ASN A 80 -2.01 3.42 18.58
N PHE A 81 -2.95 2.55 18.19
CA PHE A 81 -3.26 2.22 16.80
C PHE A 81 -4.55 2.89 16.30
N SER A 82 -5.07 3.88 17.04
CA SER A 82 -6.30 4.57 16.66
C SER A 82 -6.10 5.40 15.39
N ALA A 83 -7.12 5.44 14.54
CA ALA A 83 -7.14 6.32 13.40
C ALA A 83 -7.66 7.70 13.82
N ASP A 84 -6.88 8.74 13.58
CA ASP A 84 -7.32 10.12 13.82
C ASP A 84 -7.74 10.78 12.51
N TYR A 85 -9.05 10.95 12.33
CA TYR A 85 -9.63 11.65 11.20
C TYR A 85 -10.06 13.09 11.53
N SER A 86 -9.95 13.49 12.80
CA SER A 86 -10.64 14.66 13.35
C SER A 86 -9.97 15.99 13.01
N LYS A 87 -8.64 16.01 12.92
CA LYS A 87 -7.86 17.24 12.69
C LYS A 87 -6.98 17.15 11.46
N PRO A 88 -7.02 18.16 10.57
CA PRO A 88 -6.03 18.34 9.51
C PRO A 88 -4.61 18.40 10.06
N ILE A 89 -3.63 17.92 9.29
CA ILE A 89 -2.21 18.05 9.62
C ILE A 89 -1.78 19.52 9.44
N ASP A 90 -1.14 20.10 10.46
CA ASP A 90 -0.46 21.39 10.31
C ASP A 90 0.89 21.18 9.62
N ARG A 91 0.99 21.66 8.37
CA ARG A 91 2.18 21.50 7.52
C ARG A 91 3.20 22.63 7.66
N ASN A 92 2.84 23.71 8.37
CA ASN A 92 3.74 24.85 8.60
C ASN A 92 4.68 24.58 9.78
N ILE A 93 4.24 23.77 10.75
CA ILE A 93 5.03 23.38 11.91
C ILE A 93 5.85 22.13 11.58
N ILE A 94 7.05 22.37 11.08
CA ILE A 94 8.02 21.34 10.71
C ILE A 94 8.93 21.06 11.92
N ASP A 95 9.15 19.78 12.19
CA ASP A 95 10.11 19.32 13.19
C ASP A 95 11.28 18.59 12.54
N VAL A 96 12.44 18.68 13.18
CA VAL A 96 13.70 18.04 12.73
C VAL A 96 13.86 16.78 13.55
N HIS A 97 13.73 15.61 12.91
CA HIS A 97 13.74 14.34 13.59
C HIS A 97 14.70 13.35 12.93
N LYS A 98 15.02 12.25 13.64
CA LYS A 98 15.79 11.16 13.05
C LYS A 98 14.99 10.58 11.89
N CYS A 99 15.68 10.32 10.78
CA CYS A 99 15.06 9.66 9.65
C CYS A 99 14.54 8.28 10.05
N SER A 100 13.38 7.93 9.51
CA SER A 100 12.82 6.58 9.58
C SER A 100 13.82 5.53 9.11
N SER A 101 13.77 4.32 9.68
CA SER A 101 14.55 3.18 9.17
C SER A 101 14.22 2.87 7.71
N ALA A 102 13.01 3.20 7.25
CA ALA A 102 12.59 3.07 5.86
C ALA A 102 13.32 4.03 4.89
N SER A 103 14.06 5.03 5.38
CA SER A 103 14.83 5.94 4.53
C SER A 103 15.98 5.26 3.76
N GLY A 104 16.41 4.06 4.20
CA GLY A 104 17.37 3.24 3.46
C GLY A 104 16.79 2.59 2.20
N TYR A 105 15.46 2.54 2.06
CA TYR A 105 14.82 1.98 0.89
C TYR A 105 14.81 3.00 -0.26
N PRO A 106 15.03 2.55 -1.51
CA PRO A 106 14.88 3.40 -2.68
C PRO A 106 13.49 4.05 -2.70
N PRO A 107 13.36 5.36 -3.01
CA PRO A 107 12.08 6.06 -3.02
C PRO A 107 11.01 5.40 -3.88
N ILE A 108 11.41 4.72 -4.95
CA ILE A 108 10.51 3.99 -5.86
C ILE A 108 9.71 2.89 -5.13
N MET A 109 10.25 2.34 -4.03
CA MET A 109 9.57 1.32 -3.22
C MET A 109 8.35 1.88 -2.47
N HIS A 110 8.23 3.21 -2.39
CA HIS A 110 7.12 3.91 -1.73
C HIS A 110 6.19 4.61 -2.71
N LEU A 111 6.39 4.43 -4.02
CA LEU A 111 5.69 5.22 -5.02
C LEU A 111 4.16 5.13 -4.91
N PRO A 112 3.52 3.95 -4.81
CA PRO A 112 2.06 3.91 -4.81
C PRO A 112 1.47 4.55 -3.56
N GLN A 113 2.00 4.26 -2.37
CA GLN A 113 1.52 4.89 -1.14
C GLN A 113 1.80 6.40 -1.09
N THR A 114 2.93 6.86 -1.64
CA THR A 114 3.24 8.29 -1.76
C THR A 114 2.22 9.03 -2.61
N ILE A 115 1.75 8.44 -3.72
CA ILE A 115 0.69 9.02 -4.55
C ILE A 115 -0.61 9.17 -3.73
N GLY A 116 -1.01 8.12 -3.00
CA GLY A 116 -2.19 8.18 -2.14
C GLY A 116 -2.10 9.26 -1.05
N ILE A 117 -0.97 9.33 -0.35
CA ILE A 117 -0.72 10.37 0.68
C ILE A 117 -0.71 11.77 0.05
N GLY A 118 -0.13 11.93 -1.14
CA GLY A 118 -0.13 13.18 -1.88
C GLY A 118 -1.55 13.65 -2.20
N ILE A 119 -2.39 12.75 -2.73
CA ILE A 119 -3.81 13.03 -3.01
C ILE A 119 -4.53 13.47 -1.73
N ALA A 120 -4.40 12.74 -0.62
CA ALA A 120 -5.01 13.13 0.65
C ALA A 120 -4.49 14.48 1.16
N SER A 121 -3.23 14.81 0.87
CA SER A 121 -2.61 16.08 1.27
C SER A 121 -3.11 17.28 0.46
N LEU A 122 -3.53 17.09 -0.80
CA LEU A 122 -4.15 18.14 -1.61
C LEU A 122 -5.48 18.64 -1.02
N PHE A 123 -6.19 17.79 -0.26
CA PHE A 123 -7.44 18.13 0.41
C PHE A 123 -7.25 18.47 1.90
N ASN A 124 -6.03 18.81 2.32
CA ASN A 124 -5.68 19.07 3.72
C ASN A 124 -6.06 17.91 4.66
N GLY A 125 -5.90 16.66 4.20
CA GLY A 125 -6.24 15.47 4.97
C GLY A 125 -5.50 15.37 6.31
N SER A 126 -6.18 14.75 7.28
CA SER A 126 -5.65 14.34 8.58
C SER A 126 -4.65 13.19 8.45
N THR A 127 -3.97 12.85 9.55
CA THR A 127 -3.05 11.70 9.57
C THR A 127 -3.77 10.40 9.20
N GLY A 128 -4.98 10.18 9.73
CA GLY A 128 -5.78 9.02 9.39
C GLY A 128 -6.19 8.96 7.91
N LEU A 129 -6.56 10.09 7.30
CA LEU A 129 -6.87 10.12 5.87
C LEU A 129 -5.64 9.84 5.01
N THR A 130 -4.49 10.41 5.34
CA THR A 130 -3.26 10.16 4.57
C THR A 130 -2.82 8.70 4.62
N ILE A 131 -2.91 8.05 5.79
CA ILE A 131 -2.62 6.62 5.94
C ILE A 131 -3.61 5.78 5.12
N LEU A 132 -4.91 6.06 5.23
CA LEU A 132 -5.95 5.32 4.51
C LEU A 132 -5.77 5.42 2.98
N PHE A 133 -5.57 6.63 2.46
CA PHE A 133 -5.37 6.82 1.02
C PHE A 133 -4.07 6.17 0.54
N GLY A 134 -3.00 6.20 1.33
CA GLY A 134 -1.76 5.50 1.00
C GLY A 134 -1.97 3.97 0.93
N ARG A 135 -2.69 3.39 1.90
CA ARG A 135 -3.05 1.95 1.89
C ARG A 135 -3.90 1.60 0.66
N LEU A 136 -4.92 2.39 0.35
CA LEU A 136 -5.78 2.16 -0.81
C LEU A 136 -5.01 2.27 -2.13
N ALA A 137 -4.07 3.22 -2.23
CA ALA A 137 -3.21 3.35 -3.41
C ALA A 137 -2.30 2.12 -3.59
N ASN A 138 -1.73 1.57 -2.51
CA ASN A 138 -1.00 0.30 -2.57
C ASN A 138 -1.88 -0.86 -3.04
N VAL A 139 -3.10 -1.00 -2.50
CA VAL A 139 -4.04 -2.07 -2.91
C VAL A 139 -4.39 -1.97 -4.39
N LEU A 140 -4.70 -0.76 -4.87
CA LEU A 140 -5.04 -0.51 -6.27
C LEU A 140 -3.85 -0.84 -7.17
N PHE A 141 -2.65 -0.36 -6.84
CA PHE A 141 -1.44 -0.62 -7.60
C PHE A 141 -1.11 -2.11 -7.67
N TYR A 142 -1.13 -2.80 -6.53
CA TYR A 142 -0.88 -4.24 -6.47
C TYR A 142 -1.90 -5.02 -7.30
N SER A 143 -3.19 -4.73 -7.11
CA SER A 143 -4.28 -5.43 -7.78
C SER A 143 -4.24 -5.25 -9.29
N ILE A 144 -4.02 -4.02 -9.77
CA ILE A 144 -3.94 -3.71 -11.21
C ILE A 144 -2.67 -4.33 -11.82
N THR A 145 -1.52 -4.18 -11.17
CA THR A 145 -0.26 -4.62 -11.75
C THR A 145 -0.17 -6.14 -11.80
N VAL A 146 -0.53 -6.84 -10.72
CA VAL A 146 -0.54 -8.32 -10.72
C VAL A 146 -1.61 -8.87 -11.66
N TYR A 147 -2.77 -8.20 -11.81
CA TYR A 147 -3.75 -8.53 -12.85
C TYR A 147 -3.13 -8.52 -14.25
N LEU A 148 -2.38 -7.46 -14.59
CA LEU A 148 -1.71 -7.34 -15.88
C LEU A 148 -0.62 -8.42 -16.04
N ILE A 149 0.11 -8.75 -14.98
CA ILE A 149 1.11 -9.84 -14.98
C ILE A 149 0.43 -11.19 -15.27
N ILE A 150 -0.67 -11.53 -14.58
CA ILE A 150 -1.39 -12.79 -14.82
C ILE A 150 -1.91 -12.85 -16.26
N LYS A 151 -2.33 -11.71 -16.82
CA LYS A 151 -2.77 -11.64 -18.21
C LYS A 151 -1.60 -11.87 -19.19
N TRP A 152 -0.41 -11.37 -18.86
CA TRP A 152 0.81 -11.45 -19.66
C TRP A 152 1.43 -12.85 -19.70
N VAL A 153 1.41 -13.58 -18.59
CA VAL A 153 2.03 -14.90 -18.47
C VAL A 153 1.32 -15.95 -19.36
N ARG A 154 2.08 -16.75 -20.11
CA ARG A 154 1.57 -17.82 -20.99
C ARG A 154 1.14 -19.08 -20.24
N ILE A 155 1.85 -19.46 -19.18
CA ILE A 155 1.64 -20.71 -18.42
C ILE A 155 1.50 -20.46 -16.91
N GLY A 156 0.68 -21.25 -16.22
CA GLY A 156 0.62 -21.17 -14.75
C GLY A 156 -0.15 -19.97 -14.19
N LYS A 157 -1.07 -19.36 -14.95
CA LYS A 157 -1.90 -18.22 -14.50
C LYS A 157 -2.56 -18.42 -13.13
N TRP A 158 -3.08 -19.63 -12.87
CA TRP A 158 -3.68 -19.96 -11.57
C TRP A 158 -2.67 -19.97 -10.41
N VAL A 159 -1.40 -20.31 -10.66
CA VAL A 159 -0.35 -20.25 -9.64
C VAL A 159 -0.12 -18.80 -9.23
N PHE A 160 0.01 -17.88 -10.20
CA PHE A 160 0.11 -16.45 -9.91
C PHE A 160 -1.13 -15.92 -9.17
N THR A 161 -2.34 -16.32 -9.58
CA THR A 161 -3.58 -15.95 -8.90
C THR A 161 -3.59 -16.43 -7.44
N VAL A 162 -3.27 -17.70 -7.18
CA VAL A 162 -3.30 -18.27 -5.82
C VAL A 162 -2.24 -17.62 -4.94
N ILE A 163 -0.99 -17.53 -5.40
CA ILE A 163 0.09 -16.91 -4.63
C ILE A 163 -0.24 -15.44 -4.35
N GLY A 164 -0.72 -14.71 -5.37
CA GLY A 164 -1.06 -13.30 -5.23
C GLY A 164 -2.23 -13.02 -4.29
N LEU A 165 -3.12 -13.99 -4.10
CA LEU A 165 -4.28 -13.94 -3.19
C LEU A 165 -3.99 -14.53 -1.81
N ILE A 166 -2.79 -15.04 -1.53
CA ILE A 166 -2.44 -15.49 -0.18
C ILE A 166 -2.73 -14.34 0.80
N PRO A 167 -3.42 -14.59 1.92
CA PRO A 167 -3.86 -13.53 2.83
C PRO A 167 -2.75 -12.56 3.24
N LEU A 168 -1.54 -13.07 3.45
CA LEU A 168 -0.37 -12.25 3.76
C LEU A 168 -0.03 -11.26 2.64
N MET A 169 -0.10 -11.66 1.37
CA MET A 169 0.22 -10.78 0.24
C MET A 169 -0.78 -9.62 0.14
N ILE A 170 -2.07 -9.92 0.32
CA ILE A 170 -3.14 -8.92 0.33
C ILE A 170 -3.00 -8.00 1.54
N HIS A 171 -2.70 -8.55 2.72
CA HIS A 171 -2.51 -7.77 3.94
C HIS A 171 -1.34 -6.79 3.82
N MET A 172 -0.20 -7.23 3.27
CA MET A 172 0.95 -6.36 3.05
C MET A 172 0.66 -5.30 1.98
N ALA A 173 -0.05 -5.65 0.90
CA ALA A 173 -0.51 -4.69 -0.10
C ALA A 173 -1.54 -3.67 0.46
N ALA A 174 -2.25 -4.03 1.53
CA ALA A 174 -3.19 -3.16 2.24
C ALA A 174 -2.56 -2.36 3.39
N SER A 175 -1.23 -2.36 3.48
CA SER A 175 -0.44 -1.55 4.42
C SER A 175 0.41 -0.52 3.67
N LEU A 176 1.06 0.40 4.37
CA LEU A 176 2.04 1.32 3.79
C LEU A 176 3.43 0.70 3.54
N SER A 177 3.60 -0.62 3.69
CA SER A 177 4.87 -1.32 3.48
C SER A 177 5.43 -1.17 2.05
N SER A 178 6.76 -1.20 1.92
CA SER A 178 7.46 -1.37 0.64
C SER A 178 7.24 -2.74 -0.01
N ASP A 179 6.76 -3.73 0.74
CA ASP A 179 6.60 -5.10 0.24
C ASP A 179 5.59 -5.21 -0.90
N CYS A 180 4.66 -4.26 -1.00
CA CYS A 180 3.80 -4.10 -2.16
C CYS A 180 4.63 -4.04 -3.47
N MET A 181 5.64 -3.17 -3.51
CA MET A 181 6.53 -3.02 -4.67
C MET A 181 7.45 -4.23 -4.84
N THR A 182 8.00 -4.78 -3.73
CA THR A 182 8.85 -5.98 -3.77
C THR A 182 8.11 -7.17 -4.38
N ASN A 183 6.88 -7.43 -3.94
CA ASN A 183 6.07 -8.54 -4.42
C ASN A 183 5.75 -8.39 -5.90
N VAL A 184 5.38 -7.18 -6.34
CA VAL A 184 5.15 -6.90 -7.78
C VAL A 184 6.42 -7.14 -8.60
N ALA A 185 7.59 -6.74 -8.11
CA ALA A 185 8.86 -7.00 -8.79
C ALA A 185 9.14 -8.51 -8.91
N VAL A 186 8.93 -9.27 -7.84
CA VAL A 186 9.09 -10.74 -7.84
C VAL A 186 8.13 -11.40 -8.84
N PHE A 187 6.86 -11.02 -8.84
CA PHE A 187 5.88 -11.51 -9.83
C PHE A 187 6.31 -11.17 -11.25
N THR A 188 6.79 -9.95 -11.49
CA THR A 188 7.21 -9.49 -12.82
C THR A 188 8.42 -10.29 -13.32
N ILE A 189 9.44 -10.47 -12.48
CA ILE A 189 10.64 -11.26 -12.82
C ILE A 189 10.26 -12.71 -13.10
N THR A 190 9.43 -13.32 -12.24
CA THR A 190 8.97 -14.71 -12.42
C THR A 190 8.19 -14.84 -13.73
N ALA A 191 7.29 -13.89 -14.02
CA ALA A 191 6.55 -13.86 -15.27
C ALA A 191 7.44 -13.73 -16.50
N PHE A 192 8.49 -12.89 -16.42
CA PHE A 192 9.48 -12.73 -17.48
C PHE A 192 10.22 -14.05 -17.76
N THR A 193 10.59 -14.80 -16.72
CA THR A 193 11.31 -16.08 -16.88
C THR A 193 10.45 -17.21 -17.45
N LEU A 194 9.12 -17.15 -17.31
CA LEU A 194 8.20 -18.20 -17.75
C LEU A 194 7.61 -17.96 -19.15
N ASN A 195 7.87 -16.79 -19.74
CA ASN A 195 7.34 -16.37 -21.05
C ASN A 195 8.30 -16.64 -22.20
#